data_AF-A0A543CS61-F1
#
_entry.id   AF-A0A543CS61-F1
#
_cell.length_a   1.000
_cell.length_b   1.000
_cell.length_c   1.000
_cell.angle_alpha   90.00
_cell.angle_beta   90.00
_cell.angle_gamma   90.00
#
_symmetry.space_group_name_H-M   'P 1'
#
loop_
_entity.id
_entity.type
_entity.pdbx_description
1 polymer ?
#
loop_
_entity_poly.entity_id
_entity_poly.type
_entity_poly.pdbx_seq_one_letter_code
_entity_poly.pdbx_strand_id
1 'polypeptide(L)'
;MNTLDHPDEAAEATPVASLDQDQLRPLIRKVTEDLAGWRAKLSLLLNTAVQYELDRVGGNDGLDVIASVASMRPAALSRLLAGDYRPTPKVWDQIERILMLCQASRGVERVTAARLYFGRIVELHGEKSRLLNRGVELTRRTTEVGRAAPAGKARSVAGQEGSSSSSKPITVDVAENKSAVAKTEPSTVEEDTAAEPLPTPAAIPDLRGYEQRPDPLLAKTPAKFVDAMRAYNAWAGKLSYREMERRCEKQISHSTFRNMLTTDTLPKLASLEIFVRVLGGSPEDVQTWATAWRQIAMGDFSMTGRERRKQKAMDEGEPLRLESASSRSSGH
;
A
#
# COMPACT_ATOMS: atom_id res chain seq x y z
N MET A 1 31.32 -30.17 -17.47
CA MET A 1 31.72 -30.23 -16.05
C MET A 1 32.43 -28.92 -15.73
N ASN A 2 31.68 -27.87 -15.43
CA ASN A 2 32.23 -26.63 -14.88
C ASN A 2 32.08 -26.73 -13.37
N THR A 3 33.20 -26.83 -12.67
CA THR A 3 33.29 -26.69 -11.22
C THR A 3 32.81 -25.28 -10.89
N LEU A 4 31.55 -25.15 -10.49
CA LEU A 4 31.05 -23.94 -9.85
C LEU A 4 31.75 -23.87 -8.50
N ASP A 5 32.92 -23.22 -8.46
CA ASP A 5 33.53 -22.73 -7.24
C ASP A 5 32.47 -21.90 -6.51
N HIS A 6 31.88 -22.48 -5.47
CA HIS A 6 31.17 -21.75 -4.45
C HIS A 6 32.24 -21.27 -3.48
N PRO A 7 32.55 -19.96 -3.45
CA PRO A 7 33.30 -19.42 -2.33
C PRO A 7 32.40 -19.55 -1.10
N ASP A 8 32.53 -20.69 -0.42
CA ASP A 8 31.98 -20.96 0.91
C ASP A 8 32.88 -20.27 1.94
N GLU A 9 33.19 -19.01 1.67
CA GLU A 9 33.74 -18.09 2.65
C GLU A 9 32.55 -17.73 3.52
N ALA A 10 32.43 -18.47 4.63
CA ALA A 10 31.51 -18.18 5.73
C ALA A 10 31.87 -16.80 6.30
N ALA A 11 31.52 -15.75 5.57
CA ALA A 11 31.60 -14.39 6.00
C ALA A 11 30.77 -14.31 7.28
N GLU A 12 31.46 -14.11 8.41
CA GLU A 12 30.84 -13.82 9.70
C GLU A 12 29.77 -12.76 9.44
N ALA A 13 28.50 -13.20 9.45
CA ALA A 13 27.37 -12.36 9.13
C ALA A 13 27.32 -11.27 10.19
N THR A 14 27.88 -10.11 9.86
CA THR A 14 27.92 -8.98 10.77
C THR A 14 26.48 -8.71 11.19
N PRO A 15 26.16 -8.79 12.49
CA PRO A 15 24.79 -8.68 12.93
C PRO A 15 24.20 -7.37 12.41
N VAL A 16 23.13 -7.42 11.63
CA VAL A 16 22.47 -6.22 11.06
C VAL A 16 22.15 -5.17 12.15
N ALA A 17 22.00 -5.61 13.40
CA ALA A 17 21.78 -4.78 14.58
C ALA A 17 22.95 -3.86 14.96
N SER A 18 24.20 -4.14 14.54
CA SER A 18 25.38 -3.33 14.86
C SER A 18 25.73 -2.32 13.77
N LEU A 19 25.05 -2.38 12.61
CA LEU A 19 25.33 -1.47 11.49
C LEU A 19 24.94 -0.03 11.85
N ASP A 20 25.84 0.90 11.51
CA ASP A 20 25.62 2.34 11.54
C ASP A 20 24.99 2.85 10.21
N GLN A 21 24.68 4.15 10.15
CA GLN A 21 24.01 4.74 8.99
C GLN A 21 24.90 4.80 7.74
N ASP A 22 26.21 4.95 7.92
CA ASP A 22 27.18 5.07 6.83
C ASP A 22 27.47 3.72 6.19
N GLN A 23 27.41 2.62 6.96
CA GLN A 23 27.54 1.24 6.52
C GLN A 23 26.29 0.71 5.82
N LEU A 24 25.09 1.19 6.18
CA LEU A 24 23.83 0.69 5.60
C LEU A 24 23.71 1.00 4.10
N ARG A 25 24.07 2.22 3.68
CA ARG A 25 23.94 2.65 2.27
C ARG A 25 24.71 1.76 1.29
N PRO A 26 26.02 1.49 1.47
CA PRO A 26 26.75 0.62 0.56
C PRO A 26 26.23 -0.82 0.57
N LEU A 27 25.77 -1.33 1.73
CA LEU A 27 25.17 -2.66 1.81
C LEU A 27 23.85 -2.76 1.05
N ILE A 28 22.94 -1.79 1.22
CA ILE A 28 21.67 -1.75 0.47
C ILE A 28 21.93 -1.69 -1.04
N ARG A 29 22.93 -0.89 -1.45
CA ARG A 29 23.36 -0.81 -2.85
C ARG A 29 23.86 -2.17 -3.35
N LYS A 30 24.80 -2.80 -2.64
CA LYS A 30 25.35 -4.11 -2.97
C LYS A 30 24.25 -5.17 -3.09
N VAL A 31 23.37 -5.29 -2.09
CA VAL A 31 22.23 -6.24 -2.12
C VAL A 31 21.30 -5.95 -3.30
N THR A 32 21.10 -4.68 -3.66
CA THR A 32 20.27 -4.31 -4.81
C THR A 32 20.94 -4.71 -6.13
N GLU A 33 22.24 -4.53 -6.27
CA GLU A 33 23.04 -4.95 -7.43
C GLU A 33 23.04 -6.48 -7.57
N ASP A 34 23.29 -7.20 -6.47
CA ASP A 34 23.23 -8.67 -6.44
C ASP A 34 21.84 -9.19 -6.85
N LEU A 35 20.78 -8.59 -6.28
CA LEU A 35 19.40 -8.94 -6.58
C LEU A 35 19.07 -8.72 -8.06
N ALA A 36 19.55 -7.63 -8.66
CA ALA A 36 19.41 -7.39 -10.09
C ALA A 36 20.14 -8.45 -10.92
N GLY A 37 21.37 -8.83 -10.53
CA GLY A 37 22.15 -9.87 -11.19
C GLY A 37 21.46 -11.25 -11.17
N TRP A 38 20.90 -11.65 -10.03
CA TRP A 38 20.16 -12.92 -9.93
C TRP A 38 18.83 -12.90 -10.71
N ARG A 39 18.11 -11.77 -10.68
CA ARG A 39 16.91 -11.60 -11.52
C ARG A 39 17.22 -11.72 -13.00
N ALA A 40 18.32 -11.12 -13.47
CA ALA A 40 18.76 -11.23 -14.85
C ALA A 40 19.08 -12.68 -15.24
N LYS A 41 19.77 -13.44 -14.38
CA LYS A 41 20.05 -14.87 -14.61
C LYS A 41 18.77 -15.70 -14.74
N LEU A 42 17.79 -15.49 -13.84
CA LEU A 42 16.52 -16.21 -13.91
C LEU A 42 15.69 -15.80 -15.13
N SER A 43 15.61 -14.49 -15.41
CA SER A 43 14.94 -13.94 -16.59
C SER A 43 15.53 -14.52 -17.88
N LEU A 44 16.85 -14.59 -18.00
CA LEU A 44 17.53 -15.17 -19.16
C LEU A 44 17.15 -16.65 -19.36
N LEU A 45 17.16 -17.44 -18.28
CA LEU A 45 16.77 -18.85 -18.31
C LEU A 45 15.32 -19.01 -18.79
N LEU A 46 14.39 -18.20 -18.24
CA LEU A 46 12.98 -18.22 -18.62
C LEU A 46 12.75 -17.76 -20.07
N ASN A 47 13.38 -16.67 -20.49
CA ASN A 47 13.27 -16.16 -21.85
C ASN A 47 13.77 -17.19 -22.87
N THR A 48 14.89 -17.86 -22.59
CA THR A 48 15.42 -18.92 -23.48
C THR A 48 14.45 -20.10 -23.59
N ALA A 49 13.82 -20.49 -22.49
CA ALA A 49 12.84 -21.56 -22.46
C ALA A 49 11.56 -21.21 -23.24
N VAL A 50 11.02 -20.01 -23.00
CA VAL A 50 9.79 -19.52 -23.63
C VAL A 50 10.01 -19.28 -25.11
N GLN A 51 11.11 -18.64 -25.51
CA GLN A 51 11.40 -18.36 -26.92
C GLN A 51 11.46 -19.64 -27.75
N TYR A 52 12.12 -20.68 -27.24
CA TYR A 52 12.17 -21.98 -27.91
C TYR A 52 10.77 -22.55 -28.16
N GLU A 53 9.85 -22.42 -27.19
CA GLU A 53 8.46 -22.85 -27.38
C GLU A 53 7.68 -21.97 -28.35
N LEU A 54 7.89 -20.65 -28.33
CA LEU A 54 7.25 -19.74 -29.27
C LEU A 54 7.66 -20.05 -30.71
N ASP A 55 8.95 -20.29 -30.95
CA ASP A 55 9.48 -20.68 -32.25
C ASP A 55 8.91 -22.04 -32.71
N ARG A 56 8.65 -22.96 -31.76
CA ARG A 56 8.05 -24.28 -32.04
C ARG A 56 6.56 -24.22 -32.35
N VAL A 57 5.80 -23.38 -31.64
CA VAL A 57 4.33 -23.29 -31.75
C VAL A 57 3.87 -22.35 -32.87
N GLY A 58 4.78 -21.54 -33.42
CA GLY A 58 4.55 -20.81 -34.67
C GLY A 58 4.02 -19.38 -34.51
N GLY A 59 4.47 -18.65 -33.49
CA GLY A 59 4.29 -17.19 -33.40
C GLY A 59 3.65 -16.69 -32.11
N ASN A 60 3.10 -15.47 -32.16
CA ASN A 60 2.67 -14.68 -31.00
C ASN A 60 1.54 -15.33 -30.17
N ASP A 61 0.70 -16.16 -30.79
CA ASP A 61 -0.38 -16.87 -30.10
C ASP A 61 0.14 -17.86 -29.06
N GLY A 62 1.40 -18.31 -29.19
CA GLY A 62 2.05 -19.18 -28.22
C GLY A 62 2.17 -18.54 -26.84
N LEU A 63 2.28 -17.21 -26.75
CA LEU A 63 2.43 -16.52 -25.47
C LEU A 63 1.17 -16.64 -24.62
N ASP A 64 0.00 -16.48 -25.24
CA ASP A 64 -1.30 -16.59 -24.56
C ASP A 64 -1.57 -18.02 -24.09
N VAL A 65 -1.16 -19.01 -24.90
CA VAL A 65 -1.25 -20.44 -24.52
C VAL A 65 -0.36 -20.73 -23.31
N ILE A 66 0.91 -20.32 -23.34
CA ILE A 66 1.84 -20.52 -22.21
C ILE A 66 1.31 -19.82 -20.96
N ALA A 67 0.85 -18.57 -21.08
CA ALA A 67 0.28 -17.81 -19.95
C ALA A 67 -0.95 -18.52 -19.35
N SER A 68 -1.87 -18.99 -20.21
CA SER A 68 -3.06 -19.71 -19.81
C SER A 68 -2.74 -20.99 -19.02
N VAL A 69 -1.84 -21.83 -19.54
CA VAL A 69 -1.45 -23.09 -18.87
C VAL A 69 -0.69 -22.83 -17.57
N ALA A 70 0.12 -21.78 -17.52
CA ALA A 70 0.77 -21.31 -16.29
C ALA A 70 -0.21 -20.63 -15.30
N SER A 71 -1.51 -20.58 -15.62
CA SER A 71 -2.56 -19.94 -14.81
C SER A 71 -2.24 -18.48 -14.48
N MET A 72 -1.74 -17.75 -15.47
CA MET A 72 -1.39 -16.34 -15.37
C MET A 72 -1.94 -15.52 -16.53
N ARG A 73 -2.08 -14.22 -16.31
CA ARG A 73 -2.44 -13.28 -17.38
C ARG A 73 -1.22 -13.07 -18.29
N PRO A 74 -1.39 -12.84 -19.60
CA PRO A 74 -0.27 -12.56 -20.51
C PRO A 74 0.62 -11.40 -20.02
N ALA A 75 0.02 -10.32 -19.53
CA ALA A 75 0.77 -9.19 -18.94
C ALA A 75 1.57 -9.55 -17.67
N ALA A 76 1.17 -10.60 -16.93
CA ALA A 76 1.95 -11.10 -15.81
C ALA A 76 3.14 -11.95 -16.30
N LEU A 77 2.97 -12.72 -17.37
CA LEU A 77 4.07 -13.44 -18.02
C LEU A 77 5.12 -12.47 -18.56
N SER A 78 4.72 -11.41 -19.27
CA SER A 78 5.65 -10.40 -19.78
C SER A 78 6.46 -9.73 -18.67
N ARG A 79 5.83 -9.39 -17.54
CA ARG A 79 6.53 -8.82 -16.37
C ARG A 79 7.49 -9.82 -15.72
N LEU A 80 7.08 -11.08 -15.60
CA LEU A 80 7.93 -12.16 -15.10
C LEU A 80 9.19 -12.30 -15.96
N LEU A 81 9.03 -12.32 -17.29
CA LEU A 81 10.12 -12.41 -18.25
C LEU A 81 11.02 -11.17 -18.24
N ALA A 82 10.48 -9.99 -17.95
CA ALA A 82 11.25 -8.76 -17.75
C ALA A 82 12.00 -8.72 -16.39
N GLY A 83 11.79 -9.70 -15.50
CA GLY A 83 12.36 -9.69 -14.15
C GLY A 83 11.62 -8.79 -13.15
N ASP A 84 10.48 -8.21 -13.55
CA ASP A 84 9.65 -7.34 -12.71
C ASP A 84 8.60 -8.17 -11.95
N TYR A 85 9.05 -8.85 -10.90
CA TYR A 85 8.17 -9.61 -10.03
C TYR A 85 8.61 -9.55 -8.56
N ARG A 86 7.61 -9.73 -7.68
CA ARG A 86 7.83 -9.91 -6.24
C ARG A 86 8.03 -11.40 -5.96
N PRO A 87 9.14 -11.81 -5.32
CA PRO A 87 9.39 -13.22 -5.03
C PRO A 87 8.37 -13.72 -4.00
N THR A 88 7.44 -14.57 -4.45
CA THR A 88 6.42 -15.21 -3.62
C THR A 88 6.31 -16.69 -3.98
N PRO A 89 5.82 -17.57 -3.09
CA PRO A 89 5.63 -18.99 -3.40
C PRO A 89 4.76 -19.20 -4.65
N LYS A 90 3.71 -18.39 -4.81
CA LYS A 90 2.84 -18.42 -5.99
C LYS A 90 3.58 -18.11 -7.30
N VAL A 91 4.52 -17.16 -7.27
CA VAL A 91 5.34 -16.84 -8.45
C VAL A 91 6.30 -17.98 -8.76
N TRP A 92 6.83 -18.67 -7.73
CA TRP A 92 7.62 -19.88 -7.95
C TRP A 92 6.79 -20.98 -8.63
N ASP A 93 5.59 -21.29 -8.13
CA ASP A 93 4.72 -22.31 -8.73
C ASP A 93 4.43 -22.01 -10.22
N GLN A 94 4.28 -20.72 -10.55
CA GLN A 94 4.11 -20.26 -11.91
C GLN A 94 5.35 -20.45 -12.78
N ILE A 95 6.54 -20.08 -12.27
CA ILE A 95 7.84 -20.32 -12.92
C ILE A 95 8.04 -21.81 -13.18
N GLU A 96 7.78 -22.65 -12.18
CA GLU A 96 7.93 -24.10 -12.27
C GLU A 96 7.01 -24.69 -13.33
N ARG A 97 5.74 -24.26 -13.39
CA ARG A 97 4.82 -24.67 -14.47
C ARG A 97 5.33 -24.25 -15.84
N ILE A 98 5.79 -23.01 -16.03
CA ILE A 98 6.35 -22.56 -17.31
C ILE A 98 7.52 -23.45 -17.74
N LEU A 99 8.44 -23.75 -16.81
CA LEU A 99 9.60 -24.59 -17.11
C LEU A 99 9.23 -26.04 -17.39
N MET A 100 8.22 -26.60 -16.72
CA MET A 100 7.73 -27.95 -16.98
C MET A 100 7.01 -28.07 -18.34
N LEU A 101 6.38 -26.99 -18.80
CA LEU A 101 5.71 -26.94 -20.10
C LEU A 101 6.71 -26.82 -21.25
N CYS A 102 7.74 -25.98 -21.08
CA CYS A 102 8.72 -25.74 -22.12
C CYS A 102 9.62 -26.99 -22.31
N GLN A 103 9.59 -27.58 -23.50
CA GLN A 103 10.35 -28.78 -23.85
C GLN A 103 11.86 -28.54 -23.69
N ALA A 104 12.34 -27.34 -24.05
CA ALA A 104 13.73 -26.93 -23.81
C ALA A 104 14.13 -26.93 -22.33
N SER A 105 13.16 -26.89 -21.41
CA SER A 105 13.36 -26.88 -19.96
C SER A 105 13.12 -28.21 -19.27
N ARG A 106 12.82 -29.29 -20.01
CA ARG A 106 12.63 -30.64 -19.46
C ARG A 106 13.90 -31.25 -18.85
N GLY A 107 15.06 -30.62 -19.02
CA GLY A 107 16.25 -30.97 -18.27
C GLY A 107 16.08 -30.59 -16.80
N VAL A 108 16.16 -31.58 -15.90
CA VAL A 108 16.10 -31.41 -14.43
C VAL A 108 17.09 -30.32 -13.95
N GLU A 109 18.22 -30.19 -14.64
CA GLU A 109 19.25 -29.17 -14.39
C GLU A 109 18.71 -27.74 -14.48
N ARG A 110 17.85 -27.43 -15.47
CA ARG A 110 17.33 -26.06 -15.66
C ARG A 110 16.32 -25.68 -14.59
N VAL A 111 15.44 -26.61 -14.22
CA VAL A 111 14.49 -26.42 -13.10
C VAL A 111 15.26 -26.24 -11.79
N THR A 112 16.31 -27.03 -11.58
CA THR A 112 17.17 -26.94 -10.39
C THR A 112 17.91 -25.61 -10.34
N ALA A 113 18.49 -25.17 -11.46
CA ALA A 113 19.15 -23.86 -11.56
C ALA A 113 18.16 -22.71 -11.31
N ALA A 114 16.96 -22.77 -11.90
CA ALA A 114 15.92 -21.78 -11.66
C ALA A 114 15.50 -21.73 -10.19
N ARG A 115 15.39 -22.88 -9.52
CA ARG A 115 15.08 -22.97 -8.09
C ARG A 115 16.15 -22.32 -7.23
N LEU A 116 17.41 -22.57 -7.54
CA LEU A 116 18.54 -21.95 -6.88
C LEU A 116 18.52 -20.43 -7.06
N TYR A 117 18.33 -19.95 -8.29
CA TYR A 117 18.27 -18.52 -8.58
C TYR A 117 17.10 -17.84 -7.85
N PHE A 118 15.92 -18.44 -7.88
CA PHE A 118 14.75 -17.91 -7.19
C PHE A 118 14.94 -17.90 -5.67
N GLY A 119 15.52 -18.96 -5.10
CA GLY A 119 15.86 -19.02 -3.68
C GLY A 119 16.79 -17.88 -3.27
N ARG A 120 17.84 -17.61 -4.06
CA ARG A 120 18.75 -16.50 -3.79
C ARG A 120 18.09 -15.13 -3.91
N ILE A 121 17.15 -14.95 -4.84
CA ILE A 121 16.35 -13.71 -4.95
C ILE A 121 15.47 -13.50 -3.72
N VAL A 122 14.82 -14.55 -3.20
CA VAL A 122 14.02 -14.49 -1.96
C VAL A 122 14.88 -14.06 -0.78
N GLU A 123 16.06 -14.67 -0.63
CA GLU A 123 17.00 -14.37 0.44
C GLU A 123 17.48 -12.91 0.40
N LEU A 124 17.97 -12.45 -0.75
CA LEU A 124 18.43 -11.07 -0.95
C LEU A 124 17.30 -10.05 -0.77
N HIS A 125 16.08 -10.38 -1.17
CA HIS A 125 14.91 -9.52 -0.91
C HIS A 125 14.63 -9.42 0.60
N GLY A 126 14.73 -10.52 1.34
CA GLY A 126 14.62 -10.54 2.79
C GLY A 126 15.73 -9.74 3.49
N GLU A 127 16.97 -9.87 3.03
CA GLU A 127 18.11 -9.08 3.50
C GLU A 127 17.92 -7.58 3.24
N LYS A 128 17.57 -7.19 2.01
CA LYS A 128 17.26 -5.80 1.66
C LYS A 128 16.18 -5.21 2.58
N SER A 129 15.12 -5.97 2.84
CA SER A 129 14.03 -5.55 3.72
C SER A 129 14.53 -5.32 5.16
N ARG A 130 15.38 -6.21 5.68
CA ARG A 130 16.01 -6.05 7.01
C ARG A 130 16.90 -4.81 7.08
N LEU A 131 17.71 -4.54 6.05
CA LEU A 131 18.57 -3.36 5.99
C LEU A 131 17.75 -2.06 5.91
N LEU A 132 16.66 -2.04 5.13
CA LEU A 132 15.77 -0.89 5.04
C LEU A 132 15.09 -0.59 6.39
N ASN A 133 14.55 -1.61 7.06
CA ASN A 133 13.95 -1.43 8.40
C ASN A 133 14.99 -0.94 9.41
N ARG A 134 16.22 -1.43 9.33
CA ARG A 134 17.32 -0.93 10.17
C ARG A 134 17.60 0.56 9.94
N GLY A 135 17.56 1.03 8.69
CA GLY A 135 17.68 2.45 8.37
C GLY A 135 16.57 3.32 8.97
N VAL A 136 15.33 2.81 8.96
CA VAL A 136 14.18 3.47 9.60
C VAL A 136 14.40 3.59 11.11
N GLU A 137 14.80 2.49 11.77
CA GLU A 137 15.08 2.47 13.20
C GLU A 137 16.22 3.43 13.61
N LEU A 138 17.30 3.51 12.83
CA LEU A 138 18.37 4.48 13.09
C LEU A 138 17.88 5.93 12.95
N THR A 139 17.08 6.22 11.93
CA THR A 139 16.48 7.55 11.72
C THR A 139 15.61 7.93 12.91
N ARG A 140 14.81 6.99 13.42
CA ARG A 140 13.97 7.17 14.61
C ARG A 140 14.80 7.55 15.84
N ARG A 141 15.87 6.81 16.12
CA ARG A 141 16.77 7.09 17.25
C ARG A 141 17.40 8.48 17.16
N THR A 142 17.85 8.89 15.98
CA THR A 142 18.42 10.22 15.78
C THR A 142 17.39 11.33 16.06
N THR A 143 16.13 11.15 15.65
CA THR A 143 15.06 12.11 15.96
C THR A 143 14.70 12.18 17.44
N GLU A 144 14.72 11.05 18.15
CA GLU A 144 14.44 10.99 19.59
C GLU A 144 15.56 11.67 20.42
N VAL A 145 16.82 11.44 20.07
CA VAL A 145 17.97 12.09 20.72
C VAL A 145 17.96 13.61 20.50
N GLY A 146 17.63 14.06 19.28
CA GLY A 146 17.49 15.49 18.99
C GLY A 146 16.38 16.18 19.78
N ARG A 147 15.32 15.45 20.13
CA ARG A 147 14.20 15.96 20.94
C ARG A 147 14.47 15.93 22.44
N ALA A 148 15.29 14.99 22.91
CA ALA A 148 15.66 14.86 24.32
C ALA A 148 16.80 15.81 24.75
N ALA A 149 17.46 16.49 23.81
CA ALA A 149 18.36 17.59 24.12
C ALA A 149 17.59 18.61 24.99
N PRO A 150 18.00 18.81 26.25
CA PRO A 150 17.25 19.63 27.18
C PRO A 150 17.16 21.02 26.58
N ALA A 151 15.95 21.59 26.61
CA ALA A 151 15.73 23.03 26.50
C ALA A 151 16.55 23.70 27.62
N GLY A 152 17.85 23.83 27.36
CA GLY A 152 18.82 24.49 28.20
C GLY A 152 18.44 25.96 28.19
N LYS A 153 17.53 26.29 29.11
CA LYS A 153 17.44 27.54 29.85
C LYS A 153 18.23 28.62 29.12
N ALA A 154 17.59 29.26 28.13
CA ALA A 154 18.05 30.51 27.58
C ALA A 154 18.24 31.43 28.79
N ARG A 155 19.49 31.55 29.23
CA ARG A 155 19.89 32.43 30.31
C ARG A 155 19.71 33.81 29.73
N SER A 156 18.55 34.39 30.02
CA SER A 156 18.25 35.80 29.92
C SER A 156 19.39 36.57 30.58
N VAL A 157 20.39 36.97 29.79
CA VAL A 157 21.27 38.07 30.11
C VAL A 157 20.52 39.32 29.68
N ALA A 158 19.81 39.88 30.66
CA ALA A 158 19.34 41.25 30.60
C ALA A 158 20.53 42.20 30.84
N GLY A 159 20.58 43.27 30.06
CA GLY A 159 21.61 44.31 30.05
C GLY A 159 22.28 44.35 28.66
N GLN A 160 22.21 45.40 27.85
CA GLN A 160 22.12 46.81 28.18
C GLN A 160 21.70 47.62 26.95
N GLU A 161 21.06 48.75 27.25
CA GLU A 161 20.41 49.72 26.38
C GLU A 161 21.35 50.37 25.35
N GLY A 162 20.78 50.82 24.22
CA GLY A 162 21.39 51.92 23.46
C GLY A 162 21.10 51.97 21.96
N SER A 163 20.26 52.95 21.60
CA SER A 163 20.37 53.76 20.37
C SER A 163 19.56 53.36 19.12
N SER A 164 18.37 53.95 19.05
CA SER A 164 17.88 54.86 18.01
C SER A 164 18.37 54.71 16.55
N SER A 165 17.41 54.49 15.63
CA SER A 165 17.05 55.40 14.52
C SER A 165 15.91 54.75 13.71
N SER A 166 14.65 55.21 13.84
CA SER A 166 14.02 56.23 13.00
C SER A 166 14.05 55.96 11.49
N SER A 167 12.92 55.52 10.92
CA SER A 167 12.38 56.03 9.65
C SER A 167 10.91 55.66 9.46
N LYS A 168 10.19 56.63 8.88
CA LYS A 168 8.74 56.86 8.84
C LYS A 168 8.00 56.08 7.74
N PRO A 169 6.64 56.03 7.78
CA PRO A 169 5.81 55.37 6.79
C PRO A 169 5.49 56.32 5.62
N ILE A 170 5.41 55.76 4.41
CA ILE A 170 4.90 56.44 3.23
C ILE A 170 3.55 55.82 2.87
N THR A 171 2.49 56.60 3.09
CA THR A 171 1.17 56.48 2.48
C THR A 171 1.23 57.04 1.07
N VAL A 172 0.65 56.35 0.08
CA VAL A 172 0.31 56.97 -1.21
C VAL A 172 -1.07 56.52 -1.66
N ASP A 173 -1.80 57.53 -2.11
CA ASP A 173 -3.22 57.60 -2.44
C ASP A 173 -3.70 56.74 -3.60
N VAL A 174 -4.98 56.41 -3.49
CA VAL A 174 -5.88 55.94 -4.55
C VAL A 174 -6.23 57.12 -5.44
N ALA A 175 -5.89 57.06 -6.72
CA ALA A 175 -6.44 57.95 -7.74
C ALA A 175 -6.91 57.15 -8.97
N GLU A 176 -8.19 57.33 -9.22
CA GLU A 176 -8.99 56.89 -10.35
C GLU A 176 -8.49 57.53 -11.65
N ASN A 177 -8.27 56.76 -12.72
CA ASN A 177 -8.29 57.32 -14.07
C ASN A 177 -8.78 56.34 -15.13
N LYS A 178 -9.67 56.85 -15.98
CA LYS A 178 -10.41 56.17 -17.05
C LYS A 178 -9.72 56.38 -18.41
N SER A 179 -9.86 55.35 -19.25
CA SER A 179 -9.94 55.38 -20.72
C SER A 179 -8.67 55.36 -21.60
N ALA A 180 -8.70 54.35 -22.48
CA ALA A 180 -8.46 54.36 -23.93
C ALA A 180 -7.09 53.90 -24.50
N VAL A 181 -7.20 52.78 -25.25
CA VAL A 181 -6.55 52.49 -26.54
C VAL A 181 -5.03 52.24 -26.54
N ALA A 182 -4.64 50.97 -26.69
CA ALA A 182 -3.87 50.43 -27.83
C ALA A 182 -3.15 49.11 -27.47
N LYS A 183 -3.63 48.02 -28.07
CA LYS A 183 -2.87 46.94 -28.71
C LYS A 183 -1.37 46.86 -28.35
N THR A 184 -0.98 45.88 -27.54
CA THR A 184 0.26 45.08 -27.66
C THR A 184 0.17 43.90 -26.70
N GLU A 185 0.05 42.68 -27.24
CA GLU A 185 0.29 41.45 -26.50
C GLU A 185 1.80 41.32 -26.23
N PRO A 186 2.19 41.00 -24.99
CA PRO A 186 3.05 39.84 -24.82
C PRO A 186 2.56 38.95 -23.67
N SER A 187 2.33 37.70 -24.05
CA SER A 187 2.02 36.57 -23.19
C SER A 187 3.06 36.43 -22.07
N THR A 188 2.65 36.71 -20.83
CA THR A 188 3.40 36.35 -19.62
C THR A 188 2.69 35.13 -19.03
N VAL A 189 3.35 33.98 -19.16
CA VAL A 189 2.91 32.72 -18.56
C VAL A 189 3.24 32.82 -17.08
N GLU A 190 2.26 33.19 -16.25
CA GLU A 190 2.38 33.01 -14.80
C GLU A 190 2.25 31.51 -14.52
N GLU A 191 3.41 30.89 -14.34
CA GLU A 191 3.57 29.52 -13.89
C GLU A 191 3.19 29.48 -12.40
N ASP A 192 1.88 29.32 -12.18
CA ASP A 192 1.26 29.09 -10.88
C ASP A 192 1.94 27.87 -10.25
N THR A 193 2.83 28.16 -9.30
CA THR A 193 3.59 27.17 -8.54
C THR A 193 2.62 26.42 -7.65
N ALA A 194 2.01 25.37 -8.22
CA ALA A 194 1.17 24.42 -7.51
C ALA A 194 1.98 23.87 -6.34
N ALA A 195 1.64 24.34 -5.14
CA ALA A 195 2.25 23.92 -3.90
C ALA A 195 2.26 22.38 -3.85
N GLU A 196 3.46 21.81 -3.80
CA GLU A 196 3.67 20.37 -3.78
C GLU A 196 2.84 19.77 -2.62
N PRO A 197 1.92 18.83 -2.88
CA PRO A 197 1.02 18.31 -1.87
C PRO A 197 1.84 17.66 -0.77
N LEU A 198 1.68 18.17 0.45
CA LEU A 198 2.45 17.73 1.62
C LEU A 198 2.43 16.19 1.69
N PRO A 199 3.60 15.53 1.81
CA PRO A 199 3.68 14.09 1.83
C PRO A 199 2.78 13.57 2.95
N THR A 200 1.74 12.83 2.56
CA THR A 200 0.83 12.21 3.51
C THR A 200 1.69 11.30 4.39
N PRO A 201 1.65 11.41 5.73
CA PRO A 201 2.52 10.62 6.58
C PRO A 201 2.19 9.16 6.36
N ALA A 202 3.04 8.49 5.60
CA ALA A 202 2.96 7.06 5.35
C ALA A 202 3.02 6.36 6.69
N ALA A 203 2.10 5.43 6.92
CA ALA A 203 2.02 4.68 8.16
C ALA A 203 3.40 4.04 8.43
N ILE A 204 4.02 4.35 9.58
CA ILE A 204 5.37 3.93 9.97
C ILE A 204 5.47 2.40 10.03
N PRO A 205 6.14 1.71 9.08
CA PRO A 205 6.05 0.26 8.86
C PRO A 205 6.66 -0.65 9.96
N ASP A 206 6.97 -0.12 11.15
CA ASP A 206 7.93 -0.71 12.10
C ASP A 206 7.32 -1.23 13.43
N LEU A 207 5.99 -1.28 13.57
CA LEU A 207 5.36 -1.83 14.78
C LEU A 207 4.93 -3.30 14.58
N ARG A 208 5.38 -4.20 15.45
CA ARG A 208 4.81 -5.56 15.61
C ARG A 208 3.28 -5.41 15.79
N GLY A 209 2.49 -5.82 14.79
CA GLY A 209 1.06 -5.50 14.70
C GLY A 209 0.66 -4.89 13.35
N TYR A 210 1.60 -4.54 12.47
CA TYR A 210 1.32 -4.18 11.07
C TYR A 210 0.58 -5.27 10.28
N GLU A 211 0.69 -6.53 10.69
CA GLU A 211 -0.09 -7.64 10.14
C GLU A 211 -1.54 -7.71 10.67
N GLN A 212 -1.89 -6.95 11.71
CA GLN A 212 -3.25 -6.89 12.26
C GLN A 212 -4.12 -5.88 11.51
N ARG A 213 -3.74 -5.52 10.29
CA ARG A 213 -4.52 -4.64 9.45
C ARG A 213 -5.90 -5.30 9.21
N PRO A 214 -7.00 -4.58 9.47
CA PRO A 214 -8.34 -5.09 9.20
C PRO A 214 -8.50 -5.48 7.73
N ASP A 215 -8.93 -6.72 7.49
CA ASP A 215 -9.24 -7.19 6.15
C ASP A 215 -10.71 -6.89 5.80
N PRO A 216 -10.99 -5.98 4.83
CA PRO A 216 -12.35 -5.66 4.44
C PRO A 216 -13.06 -6.81 3.72
N LEU A 217 -12.33 -7.79 3.18
CA LEU A 217 -12.92 -8.94 2.47
C LEU A 217 -13.67 -9.89 3.42
N LEU A 218 -13.41 -9.82 4.72
CA LEU A 218 -14.15 -10.58 5.73
C LEU A 218 -15.56 -9.99 5.99
N ALA A 219 -15.79 -8.73 5.59
CA ALA A 219 -17.08 -8.08 5.78
C ALA A 219 -18.09 -8.54 4.72
N LYS A 220 -19.14 -9.23 5.17
CA LYS A 220 -20.22 -9.77 4.32
C LYS A 220 -21.47 -8.91 4.29
N THR A 221 -21.53 -7.85 5.10
CA THR A 221 -22.68 -6.95 5.22
C THR A 221 -22.21 -5.51 5.31
N PRO A 222 -23.06 -4.52 4.92
CA PRO A 222 -22.71 -3.11 5.07
C PRO A 222 -22.31 -2.71 6.48
N ALA A 223 -23.00 -3.20 7.51
CA ALA A 223 -22.67 -2.90 8.90
C ALA A 223 -21.28 -3.43 9.29
N LYS A 224 -20.96 -4.69 8.94
CA LYS A 224 -19.62 -5.26 9.18
C LYS A 224 -18.53 -4.57 8.38
N PHE A 225 -18.86 -4.03 7.22
CA PHE A 225 -17.94 -3.25 6.41
C PHE A 225 -17.59 -1.92 7.08
N VAL A 226 -18.59 -1.23 7.63
CA VAL A 226 -18.36 0.00 8.41
C VAL A 226 -17.60 -0.31 9.70
N ASP A 227 -17.85 -1.45 10.37
CA ASP A 227 -17.03 -1.89 11.50
C ASP A 227 -15.56 -2.08 11.11
N ALA A 228 -15.29 -2.71 9.96
CA ALA A 228 -13.95 -2.82 9.42
C ALA A 228 -13.33 -1.44 9.13
N MET A 229 -14.11 -0.46 8.64
CA MET A 229 -13.62 0.91 8.42
C MET A 229 -13.25 1.60 9.73
N ARG A 230 -14.04 1.41 10.79
CA ARG A 230 -13.73 1.92 12.14
C ARG A 230 -12.45 1.30 12.67
N ALA A 231 -12.30 -0.02 12.53
CA ALA A 231 -11.10 -0.74 12.91
C ALA A 231 -9.87 -0.24 12.12
N TYR A 232 -10.05 0.05 10.83
CA TYR A 232 -8.97 0.53 9.96
C TYR A 232 -8.53 1.95 10.34
N ASN A 233 -9.46 2.84 10.68
CA ASN A 233 -9.13 4.16 11.25
C ASN A 233 -8.39 4.02 12.59
N ALA A 234 -8.84 3.11 13.47
CA ALA A 234 -8.16 2.87 14.74
C ALA A 234 -6.73 2.35 14.54
N TRP A 235 -6.54 1.41 13.62
CA TRP A 235 -5.22 0.90 13.21
C TRP A 235 -4.31 2.00 12.65
N ALA A 236 -4.86 2.91 11.86
CA ALA A 236 -4.14 4.06 11.30
C ALA A 236 -3.86 5.19 12.31
N GLY A 237 -4.06 4.96 13.62
CA GLY A 237 -3.78 5.93 14.67
C GLY A 237 -4.96 6.83 15.07
N LYS A 238 -6.19 6.45 14.72
CA LYS A 238 -7.45 7.10 15.13
C LYS A 238 -7.48 8.59 14.78
N LEU A 239 -7.37 8.90 13.49
CA LEU A 239 -7.46 10.28 13.01
C LEU A 239 -8.81 10.90 13.37
N SER A 240 -8.79 12.19 13.72
CA SER A 240 -10.03 12.96 13.89
C SER A 240 -10.66 13.28 12.52
N TYR A 241 -11.98 13.45 12.46
CA TYR A 241 -12.66 13.76 11.20
C TYR A 241 -12.20 15.08 10.56
N ARG A 242 -11.83 16.07 11.37
CA ARG A 242 -11.26 17.35 10.90
C ARG A 242 -9.86 17.17 10.31
N GLU A 243 -9.08 16.24 10.86
CA GLU A 243 -7.76 15.92 10.32
C GLU A 243 -7.87 15.18 8.98
N MET A 244 -8.83 14.26 8.86
CA MET A 244 -9.11 13.60 7.59
C MET A 244 -9.52 14.59 6.49
N GLU A 245 -10.42 15.52 6.81
CA GLU A 245 -10.86 16.61 5.90
C GLU A 245 -9.69 17.50 5.45
N ARG A 246 -8.76 17.82 6.36
CA ARG A 246 -7.54 18.56 6.01
C ARG A 246 -6.64 17.78 5.05
N ARG A 247 -6.43 16.49 5.30
CA ARG A 247 -5.56 15.63 4.48
C ARG A 247 -6.10 15.34 3.08
N CYS A 248 -7.41 15.39 2.88
CA CYS A 248 -8.00 15.29 1.54
C CYS A 248 -8.29 16.66 0.91
N GLU A 249 -7.71 17.75 1.41
CA GLU A 249 -7.88 19.09 0.84
C GLU A 249 -9.36 19.49 0.63
N LYS A 250 -10.23 19.14 1.60
CA LYS A 250 -11.68 19.39 1.55
C LYS A 250 -12.44 18.68 0.42
N GLN A 251 -11.87 17.69 -0.27
CA GLN A 251 -12.62 16.83 -1.20
C GLN A 251 -13.82 16.15 -0.50
N ILE A 252 -13.69 15.84 0.80
CA ILE A 252 -14.74 15.31 1.65
C ILE A 252 -14.81 16.11 2.95
N SER A 253 -16.02 16.53 3.33
CA SER A 253 -16.22 17.25 4.59
C SER A 253 -16.06 16.34 5.81
N HIS A 254 -15.67 16.90 6.96
CA HIS A 254 -15.62 16.15 8.22
C HIS A 254 -16.98 15.54 8.60
N SER A 255 -18.09 16.21 8.25
CA SER A 255 -19.45 15.71 8.48
C SER A 255 -19.75 14.46 7.65
N THR A 256 -19.20 14.38 6.44
CA THR A 256 -19.33 13.19 5.58
C THR A 256 -18.53 12.02 6.14
N PHE A 257 -17.28 12.25 6.60
CA PHE A 257 -16.51 11.21 7.29
C PHE A 257 -17.21 10.69 8.55
N ARG A 258 -17.78 11.61 9.35
CA ARG A 258 -18.59 11.25 10.51
C ARG A 258 -19.74 10.35 10.09
N ASN A 259 -20.56 10.79 9.13
CA ASN A 259 -21.71 10.03 8.65
C ASN A 259 -21.31 8.64 8.16
N MET A 260 -20.27 8.53 7.32
CA MET A 260 -19.76 7.25 6.81
C MET A 260 -19.37 6.26 7.91
N LEU A 261 -18.84 6.75 9.03
CA LEU A 261 -18.39 5.89 10.12
C LEU A 261 -19.46 5.66 11.19
N THR A 262 -20.52 6.47 11.23
CA THR A 262 -21.62 6.30 12.20
C THR A 262 -22.80 5.50 11.66
N THR A 263 -23.04 5.51 10.35
CA THR A 263 -24.18 4.79 9.77
C THR A 263 -23.80 3.36 9.38
N ASP A 264 -24.76 2.44 9.41
CA ASP A 264 -24.54 1.05 8.96
C ASP A 264 -24.85 0.86 7.46
N THR A 265 -24.82 1.96 6.71
CA THR A 265 -25.08 2.00 5.28
C THR A 265 -23.77 1.99 4.50
N LEU A 266 -23.73 1.28 3.38
CA LEU A 266 -22.54 1.24 2.55
C LEU A 266 -22.22 2.66 2.00
N PRO A 267 -21.01 3.19 2.21
CA PRO A 267 -20.65 4.51 1.70
C PRO A 267 -20.53 4.51 0.17
N LYS A 268 -20.48 5.68 -0.46
CA LYS A 268 -20.17 5.77 -1.89
C LYS A 268 -18.72 5.32 -2.15
N LEU A 269 -18.49 4.63 -3.26
CA LEU A 269 -17.15 4.10 -3.60
C LEU A 269 -16.08 5.20 -3.66
N ALA A 270 -16.36 6.33 -4.32
CA ALA A 270 -15.43 7.46 -4.37
C ALA A 270 -15.04 7.98 -2.98
N SER A 271 -16.00 8.03 -2.04
CA SER A 271 -15.73 8.47 -0.66
C SER A 271 -14.89 7.45 0.11
N LEU A 272 -15.10 6.16 -0.15
CA LEU A 272 -14.29 5.08 0.42
C LEU A 272 -12.83 5.15 -0.05
N GLU A 273 -12.58 5.39 -1.34
CA GLU A 273 -11.23 5.47 -1.89
C GLU A 273 -10.44 6.62 -1.24
N ILE A 274 -11.06 7.79 -1.12
CA ILE A 274 -10.47 8.95 -0.43
C ILE A 274 -10.21 8.62 1.04
N PHE A 275 -11.15 7.96 1.73
CA PHE A 275 -10.97 7.53 3.11
C PHE A 275 -9.74 6.63 3.29
N VAL A 276 -9.55 5.63 2.43
CA VAL A 276 -8.40 4.72 2.50
C VAL A 276 -7.08 5.47 2.25
N ARG A 277 -7.04 6.37 1.25
CA ARG A 277 -5.85 7.17 0.95
C ARG A 277 -5.48 8.14 2.06
N VAL A 278 -6.46 8.82 2.67
CA VAL A 278 -6.26 9.76 3.79
C VAL A 278 -5.61 9.08 5.00
N LEU A 279 -5.96 7.80 5.22
CA LEU A 279 -5.38 6.97 6.28
C LEU A 279 -4.02 6.35 5.89
N GLY A 280 -3.45 6.72 4.74
CA GLY A 280 -2.15 6.24 4.28
C GLY A 280 -2.19 4.85 3.64
N GLY A 281 -3.36 4.39 3.18
CA GLY A 281 -3.48 3.15 2.43
C GLY A 281 -2.82 3.24 1.05
N SER A 282 -2.16 2.15 0.63
CA SER A 282 -1.56 1.98 -0.68
C SER A 282 -2.63 1.76 -1.76
N PRO A 283 -2.26 1.83 -3.06
CA PRO A 283 -3.18 1.51 -4.15
C PRO A 283 -3.76 0.09 -4.06
N GLU A 284 -3.00 -0.88 -3.58
CA GLU A 284 -3.45 -2.26 -3.36
C GLU A 284 -4.54 -2.33 -2.30
N ASP A 285 -4.45 -1.48 -1.28
CA ASP A 285 -5.45 -1.41 -0.24
C ASP A 285 -6.75 -0.82 -0.77
N VAL A 286 -6.65 0.27 -1.53
CA VAL A 286 -7.80 0.86 -2.22
C VAL A 286 -8.48 -0.19 -3.10
N GLN A 287 -7.72 -1.01 -3.82
CA GLN A 287 -8.24 -2.10 -4.63
C GLN A 287 -8.94 -3.19 -3.78
N THR A 288 -8.34 -3.57 -2.64
CA THR A 288 -8.90 -4.57 -1.72
C THR A 288 -10.23 -4.09 -1.13
N TRP A 289 -10.26 -2.84 -0.65
CA TRP A 289 -11.45 -2.17 -0.13
C TRP A 289 -12.56 -2.02 -1.20
N ALA A 290 -12.20 -1.61 -2.42
CA ALA A 290 -13.14 -1.51 -3.53
C ALA A 290 -13.71 -2.87 -3.93
N THR A 291 -12.91 -3.93 -3.83
CA THR A 291 -13.36 -5.31 -4.13
C THR A 291 -14.39 -5.78 -3.11
N ALA A 292 -14.10 -5.63 -1.81
CA ALA A 292 -15.05 -5.94 -0.74
C ALA A 292 -16.35 -5.13 -0.86
N TRP A 293 -16.23 -3.83 -1.16
CA TRP A 293 -17.38 -2.95 -1.40
C TRP A 293 -18.27 -3.45 -2.54
N ARG A 294 -17.66 -3.86 -3.67
CA ARG A 294 -18.38 -4.39 -4.84
C ARG A 294 -19.10 -5.70 -4.53
N GLN A 295 -18.47 -6.62 -3.79
CA GLN A 295 -19.12 -7.87 -3.36
C GLN A 295 -20.40 -7.61 -2.54
N ILE A 296 -20.34 -6.65 -1.62
CA ILE A 296 -21.51 -6.26 -0.82
C ILE A 296 -22.56 -5.54 -1.69
N ALA A 297 -22.14 -4.61 -2.55
CA ALA A 297 -23.04 -3.81 -3.38
C ALA A 297 -23.76 -4.63 -4.46
N MET A 298 -23.09 -5.59 -5.08
CA MET A 298 -23.65 -6.46 -6.13
C MET A 298 -24.54 -7.57 -5.57
N GLY A 299 -24.67 -7.69 -4.25
CA GLY A 299 -25.55 -8.67 -3.65
C GLY A 299 -25.03 -10.11 -3.81
N ASP A 300 -23.72 -10.31 -3.92
CA ASP A 300 -23.10 -11.63 -3.74
C ASP A 300 -23.40 -12.21 -2.34
N PHE A 301 -23.95 -11.39 -1.44
CA PHE A 301 -24.81 -11.81 -0.35
C PHE A 301 -26.28 -11.62 -0.71
N SER A 302 -26.89 -12.68 -1.26
CA SER A 302 -28.34 -12.81 -1.33
C SER A 302 -28.91 -12.97 0.09
N MET A 303 -28.89 -11.91 0.89
CA MET A 303 -29.73 -11.81 2.08
C MET A 303 -31.15 -11.65 1.57
N THR A 304 -31.81 -12.80 1.40
CA THR A 304 -33.23 -12.86 1.08
C THR A 304 -33.98 -11.98 2.08
N GLY A 305 -35.04 -11.29 1.66
CA GLY A 305 -35.81 -10.40 2.55
C GLY A 305 -36.33 -11.04 3.85
N ARG A 306 -36.21 -12.38 3.96
CA ARG A 306 -36.47 -13.19 5.15
C ARG A 306 -35.46 -12.94 6.29
N GLU A 307 -34.16 -12.82 5.99
CA GLU A 307 -33.14 -12.53 7.02
C GLU A 307 -33.27 -11.11 7.59
N ARG A 308 -33.64 -10.12 6.77
CA ARG A 308 -33.93 -8.75 7.24
C ARG A 308 -35.08 -8.71 8.25
N ARG A 309 -36.11 -9.54 8.04
CA ARG A 309 -37.24 -9.66 8.98
C ARG A 309 -36.86 -10.42 10.24
N LYS A 310 -36.03 -11.48 10.12
CA LYS A 310 -35.52 -12.24 11.27
C LYS A 310 -34.60 -11.41 12.17
N GLN A 311 -33.70 -10.63 11.58
CA GLN A 311 -32.79 -9.77 12.34
C GLN A 311 -33.55 -8.64 13.04
N LYS A 312 -34.52 -8.03 12.35
CA LYS A 312 -35.40 -7.02 12.95
C LYS A 312 -36.24 -7.61 14.10
N ALA A 313 -36.77 -8.82 13.95
CA ALA A 313 -37.50 -9.51 15.02
C ALA A 313 -36.59 -9.90 16.21
N MET A 314 -35.32 -10.21 15.98
CA MET A 314 -34.36 -10.50 17.05
C MET A 314 -33.91 -9.24 17.81
N ASP A 315 -33.69 -8.11 17.12
CA ASP A 315 -33.30 -6.84 17.77
C ASP A 315 -34.48 -6.11 18.42
N GLU A 316 -35.70 -6.25 17.90
CA GLU A 316 -36.90 -5.63 18.52
C GLU A 316 -37.36 -6.36 19.78
N GLY A 317 -36.67 -7.44 20.19
CA GLY A 317 -36.95 -8.13 21.44
C GLY A 317 -38.39 -8.61 21.52
N GLU A 318 -38.98 -9.02 20.40
CA GLU A 318 -40.31 -9.61 20.40
C GLU A 318 -40.16 -10.98 21.09
N PRO A 319 -40.61 -11.13 22.36
CA PRO A 319 -40.47 -12.40 23.03
C PRO A 319 -41.26 -13.39 22.19
N LEU A 320 -40.58 -14.45 21.72
CA LEU A 320 -41.21 -15.63 21.14
C LEU A 320 -42.40 -15.98 22.02
N ARG A 321 -43.60 -15.55 21.58
CA ARG A 321 -44.86 -15.94 22.17
C ARG A 321 -44.91 -17.42 21.85
N LEU A 322 -44.41 -18.22 22.79
CA LEU A 322 -44.68 -19.64 22.86
C LEU A 322 -46.20 -19.72 22.82
N GLU A 323 -46.74 -20.00 21.63
CA GLU A 323 -48.10 -20.45 21.48
C GLU A 323 -48.19 -21.75 22.26
N SER A 324 -48.54 -21.59 23.54
CA SER A 324 -49.09 -22.61 24.38
C SER A 324 -50.34 -23.13 23.68
N ALA A 325 -50.18 -24.15 22.84
CA ALA A 325 -51.23 -25.06 22.45
C ALA A 325 -51.69 -25.81 23.72
N SER A 326 -52.46 -25.11 24.55
CA SER A 326 -53.16 -25.66 25.70
C SER A 326 -54.59 -25.92 25.27
N SER A 327 -54.87 -27.21 25.09
CA SER A 327 -56.08 -27.88 25.56
C SER A 327 -57.40 -27.11 25.45
N ARG A 328 -58.19 -27.41 24.43
CA ARG A 328 -59.66 -27.45 24.58
C ARG A 328 -60.13 -28.88 24.46
N SER A 329 -60.10 -29.53 25.62
CA SER A 329 -61.15 -30.46 26.04
C SER A 329 -62.49 -29.74 26.00
N SER A 330 -63.45 -30.28 25.27
CA SER A 330 -64.87 -30.18 25.61
C SER A 330 -65.60 -31.32 24.92
N GLY A 331 -65.93 -32.34 25.70
CA GLY A 331 -67.05 -33.20 25.39
C GLY A 331 -68.34 -32.52 25.83
N HIS A 332 -69.36 -32.59 24.98
CA HIS A 332 -70.68 -33.12 25.31
C HIS A 332 -71.43 -33.45 24.03
#